data_AF-A0A172ZF57-F1
#
_entry.id   AF-A0A172ZF57-F1
#
_cell.length_a   1.000
_cell.length_b   1.000
_cell.length_c   1.000
_cell.angle_alpha   90.00
_cell.angle_beta   90.00
_cell.angle_gamma   90.00
#
_symmetry.space_group_name_H-M   'P 1'
#
loop_
_entity.id
_entity.type
_entity.pdbx_description
1 polymer ?
#
loop_
_entity_poly.entity_id
_entity_poly.type
_entity_poly.pdbx_seq_one_letter_code
_entity_poly.pdbx_strand_id
1 'polypeptide(L)'
;MEDLQNKVDRLEFYIGLLRNIAQSPDEFALLDWVIANHLDEHTYEQLMSILKEANQYLISRKETGDGEVMSVHDLSVQLLEVLERNNIPHPERQTKHVIRSAARLPGFLLFDYYVEQL
;
A
#
# COMPACT_ATOMS: atom_id res chain seq x y z
N MET A 1 5.78 -9.14 -23.67
CA MET A 1 6.14 -7.78 -24.12
C MET A 1 4.93 -6.92 -23.81
N GLU A 2 5.10 -5.87 -23.01
CA GLU A 2 4.01 -4.96 -22.65
C GLU A 2 3.59 -4.12 -23.85
N ASP A 3 2.28 -4.03 -24.10
CA ASP A 3 1.72 -3.23 -25.19
C ASP A 3 1.87 -1.72 -24.94
N LEU A 4 1.91 -0.93 -26.02
CA LEU A 4 2.05 0.51 -25.94
C LEU A 4 0.91 1.16 -25.14
N GLN A 5 -0.32 0.66 -25.29
CA GLN A 5 -1.47 1.18 -24.56
C GLN A 5 -1.26 1.05 -23.04
N ASN A 6 -0.90 -0.15 -22.57
CA ASN A 6 -0.64 -0.39 -21.14
C ASN A 6 0.46 0.52 -20.58
N LYS A 7 1.48 0.85 -21.39
CA LYS A 7 2.53 1.80 -20.98
C LYS A 7 2.00 3.21 -20.83
N VAL A 8 1.15 3.66 -21.76
CA VAL A 8 0.53 4.99 -21.70
C VAL A 8 -0.38 5.07 -20.47
N ASP A 9 -1.26 4.08 -20.27
CA ASP A 9 -2.17 4.04 -19.13
C ASP A 9 -1.41 4.10 -17.80
N ARG A 10 -0.32 3.34 -17.68
CA ARG A 10 0.53 3.37 -16.47
C ARG A 10 1.21 4.72 -16.25
N LEU A 11 1.63 5.40 -17.32
CA LEU A 11 2.23 6.74 -17.22
C LEU A 11 1.21 7.79 -16.81
N GLU A 12 -0.02 7.72 -17.33
CA GLU A 12 -1.11 8.61 -16.94
C GLU A 12 -1.45 8.42 -15.45
N PHE A 13 -1.53 7.18 -15.00
CA PHE A 13 -1.66 6.83 -13.59
C PHE A 13 -0.51 7.43 -12.74
N TYR A 14 0.74 7.28 -13.16
CA TYR A 14 1.90 7.85 -12.43
C TYR A 14 1.87 9.36 -12.35
N ILE A 15 1.45 10.05 -13.40
CA ILE A 15 1.27 11.51 -13.37
C ILE A 15 0.26 11.89 -12.30
N GLY A 16 -0.81 11.10 -12.11
CA GLY A 16 -1.76 11.26 -11.01
C GLY A 16 -1.09 11.15 -9.63
N LEU A 17 -0.25 10.14 -9.43
CA LEU A 17 0.46 9.93 -8.15
C LEU A 17 1.47 11.05 -7.84
N LEU A 18 2.23 11.49 -8.86
CA LEU A 18 3.27 12.50 -8.73
C LEU A 18 2.74 13.84 -8.20
N ARG A 19 1.47 14.16 -8.46
CA ARG A 19 0.85 15.36 -7.91
C ARG A 19 0.82 15.35 -6.38
N ASN A 20 0.52 14.20 -5.78
CA ASN A 20 0.49 14.04 -4.32
C ASN A 20 1.91 14.03 -3.76
N ILE A 21 2.83 13.29 -4.41
CA ILE A 21 4.25 13.23 -4.02
C ILE A 21 4.87 14.64 -4.03
N ALA A 22 4.59 15.46 -5.04
CA ALA A 22 5.12 16.82 -5.13
C ALA A 22 4.63 17.75 -4.00
N GLN A 23 3.49 17.46 -3.38
CA GLN A 23 2.96 18.23 -2.26
C GLN A 23 3.63 17.82 -0.93
N SER A 24 3.73 16.51 -0.69
CA SER A 24 4.30 15.95 0.54
C SER A 24 5.11 14.67 0.26
N PRO A 25 6.38 14.78 -0.16
CA PRO A 25 7.17 13.60 -0.54
C PRO A 25 7.28 12.55 0.58
N ASP A 26 7.43 13.00 1.83
CA ASP A 26 7.59 12.12 2.99
C ASP A 26 6.32 11.32 3.32
N GLU A 27 5.14 11.95 3.17
CA GLU A 27 3.84 11.32 3.42
C GLU A 27 3.47 10.32 2.32
N PHE A 28 3.88 10.60 1.08
CA PHE A 28 3.56 9.79 -0.09
C PHE A 28 4.70 8.87 -0.54
N ALA A 29 5.60 8.49 0.36
CA ALA A 29 6.70 7.56 0.08
C ALA A 29 6.22 6.21 -0.49
N LEU A 30 5.01 5.74 -0.12
CA LEU A 30 4.43 4.54 -0.74
C LEU A 30 4.16 4.75 -2.25
N LEU A 31 3.69 5.93 -2.65
CA LEU A 31 3.38 6.23 -4.05
C LEU A 31 4.67 6.32 -4.89
N ASP A 32 5.74 6.87 -4.32
CA ASP A 32 7.06 6.86 -4.95
C ASP A 32 7.56 5.42 -5.15
N TRP A 33 7.38 4.56 -4.13
CA TRP A 33 7.71 3.14 -4.22
C TRP A 33 6.88 2.40 -5.29
N VAL A 34 5.59 2.72 -5.46
CA VAL A 34 4.72 2.17 -6.52
C VAL A 34 5.30 2.47 -7.91
N ILE A 35 5.73 3.71 -8.15
CA ILE A 35 6.37 4.13 -9.40
C ILE A 35 7.71 3.41 -9.60
N ALA A 36 8.54 3.35 -8.55
CA ALA A 36 9.87 2.73 -8.60
C ALA A 36 9.82 1.22 -8.89
N ASN A 37 8.73 0.54 -8.49
CA ASN A 37 8.53 -0.89 -8.75
C ASN A 37 7.67 -1.17 -9.98
N HIS A 38 7.40 -0.15 -10.80
CA HIS A 38 6.66 -0.27 -12.05
C HIS A 38 5.26 -0.89 -11.92
N LEU A 39 4.62 -0.69 -10.76
CA LEU A 39 3.27 -1.19 -10.51
C LEU A 39 2.27 -0.47 -11.41
N ASP A 40 1.29 -1.21 -11.93
CA ASP A 40 0.15 -0.64 -12.62
C ASP A 40 -0.93 -0.18 -11.64
N GLU A 41 -1.93 0.52 -12.16
CA GLU A 41 -3.06 1.02 -11.38
C GLU A 41 -3.81 -0.11 -10.69
N HIS A 42 -4.01 -1.24 -11.38
CA HIS A 42 -4.73 -2.40 -10.82
C HIS A 42 -4.03 -2.98 -9.59
N THR A 43 -2.72 -3.18 -9.65
CA THR A 43 -1.93 -3.70 -8.53
C THR A 43 -1.91 -2.70 -7.37
N TYR A 44 -1.77 -1.40 -7.68
CA TYR A 44 -1.86 -0.36 -6.68
C TYR A 44 -3.23 -0.35 -5.98
N GLU A 45 -4.33 -0.46 -6.72
CA GLU A 45 -5.68 -0.52 -6.16
C GLU A 45 -5.87 -1.73 -5.24
N GLN A 46 -5.32 -2.91 -5.61
CA GLN A 46 -5.34 -4.10 -4.76
C GLN A 46 -4.60 -3.85 -3.44
N LEU A 47 -3.39 -3.31 -3.49
CA LEU A 47 -2.62 -2.94 -2.29
C LEU A 47 -3.41 -1.94 -1.43
N MET A 48 -3.93 -0.89 -2.04
CA MET A 48 -4.69 0.14 -1.32
C MET A 48 -5.98 -0.39 -0.73
N SER A 49 -6.65 -1.35 -1.36
CA SER A 49 -7.85 -1.99 -0.82
C SER A 49 -7.52 -2.73 0.47
N ILE A 50 -6.48 -3.57 0.45
CA ILE A 50 -6.01 -4.32 1.63
C ILE A 50 -5.64 -3.37 2.76
N LEU A 51 -4.87 -2.32 2.46
CA LEU A 51 -4.45 -1.34 3.46
C LEU A 51 -5.66 -0.58 4.04
N LYS A 52 -6.61 -0.16 3.21
CA LYS A 52 -7.83 0.54 3.66
C LYS A 52 -8.69 -0.35 4.55
N GLU A 53 -8.85 -1.62 4.20
CA GLU A 53 -9.59 -2.60 5.00
C GLU A 53 -8.93 -2.78 6.37
N ALA A 54 -7.62 -3.02 6.41
CA ALA A 54 -6.86 -3.11 7.66
C ALA A 54 -6.99 -1.82 8.51
N ASN A 55 -6.96 -0.65 7.89
CA ASN A 55 -7.15 0.63 8.58
C ASN A 55 -8.58 0.78 9.13
N GLN A 56 -9.59 0.29 8.41
CA GLN A 56 -10.98 0.30 8.88
C GLN A 56 -11.15 -0.56 10.14
N TYR A 57 -10.54 -1.74 10.21
CA TYR A 57 -10.54 -2.55 11.43
C TYR A 57 -9.97 -1.78 12.64
N LEU A 58 -8.87 -1.02 12.44
CA LEU A 58 -8.29 -0.19 13.50
C LEU A 58 -9.19 0.97 13.91
N ILE A 59 -9.80 1.66 12.94
CA ILE A 59 -10.75 2.75 13.20
C ILE A 59 -11.94 2.23 13.99
N SER A 60 -12.55 1.13 13.54
CA SER A 60 -13.70 0.51 14.22
C SER A 60 -13.35 0.17 15.66
N ARG A 61 -12.25 -0.55 15.92
CA ARG A 61 -11.84 -0.87 17.30
C ARG A 61 -11.62 0.38 18.16
N LYS A 62 -11.06 1.45 17.60
CA LYS A 62 -10.87 2.72 18.32
C LYS A 62 -12.20 3.39 18.68
N GLU A 63 -13.19 3.32 17.80
CA GLU A 63 -14.49 3.96 17.97
C GLU A 63 -15.44 3.18 18.89
N THR A 64 -15.48 1.86 18.76
CA THR A 64 -16.42 1.00 19.49
C THR A 64 -15.83 0.42 20.77
N GLY A 65 -14.50 0.40 20.92
CA GLY A 65 -13.79 -0.25 22.02
C GLY A 65 -13.84 -1.79 21.98
N ASP A 66 -14.51 -2.34 20.97
CA ASP A 66 -14.74 -3.77 20.75
C ASP A 66 -14.70 -4.05 19.24
N GLY A 67 -13.99 -5.09 18.81
CA GLY A 67 -13.81 -5.39 17.39
C GLY A 67 -12.50 -6.11 17.12
N GLU A 68 -12.58 -7.12 16.27
CA GLU A 68 -11.41 -7.84 15.79
C GLU A 68 -10.53 -6.89 14.96
N VAL A 69 -9.22 -6.96 15.17
CA VAL A 69 -8.23 -6.29 14.32
C VAL A 69 -7.56 -7.36 13.49
N MET A 70 -7.55 -7.16 12.18
CA MET A 70 -6.73 -7.97 11.26
C MET A 70 -5.31 -8.05 11.82
N SER A 71 -4.76 -9.26 11.99
CA SER A 71 -3.42 -9.39 12.55
C SER A 71 -2.34 -8.90 11.57
N VAL A 72 -1.16 -8.54 12.07
CA VAL A 72 -0.02 -8.19 11.19
C VAL A 72 0.37 -9.36 10.28
N HIS A 73 0.16 -10.61 10.73
CA HIS A 73 0.39 -11.80 9.94
C HIS A 73 -0.58 -11.88 8.76
N ASP A 74 -1.89 -11.73 9.01
CA ASP A 74 -2.91 -11.80 7.96
C ASP A 74 -2.75 -10.67 6.95
N LEU A 75 -2.48 -9.45 7.43
CA LEU A 75 -2.15 -8.31 6.56
C LEU A 75 -0.92 -8.61 5.70
N SER A 76 0.13 -9.19 6.30
CA SER A 76 1.35 -9.53 5.58
C SER A 76 1.10 -10.60 4.51
N VAL A 77 0.29 -11.61 4.80
CA VAL A 77 -0.07 -12.67 3.85
C VAL A 77 -0.82 -12.07 2.65
N GLN A 78 -1.84 -11.25 2.89
CA GLN A 78 -2.61 -10.63 1.79
C GLN A 78 -1.74 -9.74 0.90
N LEU A 79 -0.88 -8.91 1.49
CA LEU A 79 0.06 -8.07 0.74
C LEU A 79 1.08 -8.91 -0.02
N LEU A 80 1.64 -9.95 0.62
CA LEU A 80 2.61 -10.85 0.00
C LEU A 80 2.03 -11.50 -1.25
N GLU A 81 0.79 -11.99 -1.20
CA GLU A 81 0.13 -12.60 -2.36
C GLU A 81 0.02 -11.64 -3.55
N VAL A 82 -0.32 -10.37 -3.32
CA VAL A 82 -0.39 -9.36 -4.39
C VAL A 82 1.00 -9.12 -4.99
N LEU A 83 2.03 -9.02 -4.15
CA LEU A 83 3.41 -8.77 -4.60
C LEU A 83 3.99 -9.95 -5.37
N GLU A 84 3.73 -11.19 -4.92
CA GLU A 84 4.18 -12.42 -5.60
C GLU A 84 3.54 -12.59 -6.97
N ARG A 85 2.22 -12.40 -7.08
CA ARG A 85 1.50 -12.48 -8.36
C ARG A 85 2.02 -11.49 -9.40
N ASN A 86 2.50 -10.34 -8.93
CA ASN A 86 3.06 -9.28 -9.77
C ASN A 86 4.59 -9.36 -9.91
N ASN A 87 5.21 -10.48 -9.53
CA ASN A 87 6.65 -10.76 -9.67
C ASN A 87 7.57 -9.71 -9.03
N ILE A 88 7.13 -9.13 -7.91
CA ILE A 88 7.92 -8.11 -7.21
C ILE A 88 9.12 -8.77 -6.53
N PRO A 89 10.35 -8.27 -6.75
CA PRO A 89 11.55 -8.83 -6.13
C PRO A 89 11.51 -8.73 -4.60
N HIS A 90 11.88 -9.84 -3.93
CA HIS A 90 11.95 -9.95 -2.48
C HIS A 90 10.62 -9.57 -1.77
N PRO A 91 9.51 -10.24 -2.12
CA PRO A 91 8.16 -9.79 -1.76
C PRO A 91 7.97 -9.72 -0.24
N GLU A 92 8.59 -10.59 0.56
CA GLU A 92 8.57 -10.49 2.03
C GLU A 92 9.16 -9.18 2.58
N ARG A 93 10.30 -8.75 2.03
CA ARG A 93 10.95 -7.48 2.42
C ARG A 93 10.08 -6.30 1.98
N GLN A 94 9.49 -6.40 0.80
CA GLN A 94 8.65 -5.36 0.24
C GLN A 94 7.32 -5.23 1.00
N THR A 95 6.73 -6.33 1.47
CA THR A 95 5.56 -6.32 2.36
C THR A 95 5.82 -5.47 3.61
N LYS A 96 6.96 -5.70 4.28
CA LYS A 96 7.35 -4.87 5.44
C LYS A 96 7.57 -3.41 5.06
N HIS A 97 8.09 -3.12 3.87
CA HIS A 97 8.24 -1.75 3.39
C HIS A 97 6.88 -1.09 3.15
N VAL A 98 5.95 -1.77 2.46
CA VAL A 98 4.60 -1.29 2.19
C VAL A 98 3.87 -0.95 3.49
N ILE A 99 3.91 -1.84 4.49
CA ILE A 99 3.27 -1.58 5.80
C ILE A 99 3.85 -0.32 6.48
N ARG A 100 5.18 -0.17 6.50
CA ARG A 100 5.84 1.01 7.08
C ARG A 100 5.52 2.30 6.33
N SER A 101 5.49 2.24 5.01
CA SER A 101 5.19 3.40 4.16
C SER A 101 3.72 3.78 4.25
N ALA A 102 2.81 2.81 4.42
CA ALA A 102 1.38 3.05 4.61
C ALA A 102 1.08 3.86 5.88
N ALA A 103 1.83 3.66 6.97
CA ALA A 103 1.66 4.42 8.21
C ALA A 103 1.90 5.93 8.06
N ARG A 104 2.58 6.36 6.99
CA ARG A 104 2.83 7.78 6.68
C ARG A 104 1.74 8.41 5.82
N LEU A 105 0.86 7.61 5.21
CA LEU A 105 -0.17 8.12 4.32
C LEU A 105 -1.21 8.95 5.10
N PRO A 106 -1.70 10.05 4.51
CA PRO A 106 -2.82 10.78 5.08
C PRO A 106 -4.04 9.87 5.25
N GLY A 107 -4.62 9.86 6.46
CA GLY A 107 -5.76 9.01 6.81
C GLY A 107 -5.41 7.63 7.39
N PHE A 108 -4.12 7.27 7.45
CA PHE A 108 -3.63 6.01 8.02
C PHE A 108 -2.95 6.20 9.39
N LEU A 109 -3.42 7.17 10.18
CA LEU A 109 -2.79 7.57 11.45
C LEU A 109 -2.75 6.46 12.52
N LEU A 110 -3.52 5.38 12.37
CA LEU A 110 -3.53 4.25 13.29
C LEU A 110 -2.61 3.11 12.86
N PHE A 111 -2.05 3.17 11.64
CA PHE A 111 -1.29 2.08 11.05
C PHE A 111 0.06 1.81 11.74
N ASP A 112 0.55 2.75 12.57
CA ASP A 112 1.70 2.52 13.46
C ASP A 112 1.49 1.27 14.34
N TYR A 113 0.24 0.92 14.66
CA TYR A 113 -0.11 -0.34 15.32
C TYR A 113 0.54 -1.56 14.63
N TYR A 114 0.49 -1.61 13.30
CA TYR A 114 1.09 -2.71 12.54
C TYR A 114 2.61 -2.62 12.50
N VAL A 115 3.15 -1.41 12.40
CA VAL A 115 4.60 -1.17 12.34
C VAL A 115 5.30 -1.65 13.61
N GLU A 116 4.69 -1.46 14.77
CA GLU A 116 5.20 -1.90 16.08
C GLU A 116 5.28 -3.43 16.22
N GLN A 117 4.65 -4.19 15.33
CA GLN A 117 4.57 -5.65 15.36
C GLN A 117 5.42 -6.36 14.29
N LEU A 118 6.18 -5.62 13.46
CA LEU A 118 6.98 -6.12 12.32
C LEU A 118 8.37 -6.65 12.66
#